data_AF-A0A7T2GI86-F1
#
_entry.id   AF-A0A7T2GI86-F1
#
_cell.length_a   1.000
_cell.length_b   1.000
_cell.length_c   1.000
_cell.angle_alpha   90.00
_cell.angle_beta   90.00
_cell.angle_gamma   90.00
#
_symmetry.space_group_name_H-M   'P 1'
#
loop_
_entity.id
_entity.type
_entity.pdbx_description
1 polymer ?
#
loop_
_entity_poly.entity_id
_entity_poly.type
_entity_poly.pdbx_seq_one_letter_code
_entity_poly.pdbx_strand_id
1 'polypeptide(L)'
;MSDVDLREAFDPGKPVSLPNRKCAYCGESLERRTTTQDHVVGRRFVPEGTLATGFFLQVKTCRPCNDRKAVLEDDISIITMLPDTRGNYVRDDERLRRTVARKSKGAISPATRRLAAQSYNKIDTSIPIGGGVSLTYSCVAMPTLEDQRVARLAYYHVQGFTHFRSFDIERGHGGWLQPGEFLTLGHLTREDWGNPRLMAFTAATRPWEPVCTAILADGYFRHEMRRKPDSELASWAVEWNGRLRVFGLYGPAEEREAFVAALPQEQVDFAWGDTTNGFAWRTETPITDADDRLFDLPEDWNDRPLASPHWRRPKA
;
A
#
# COMPACT_ATOMS: atom_id res chain seq x y z
N MET A 1 -5.07 25.74 -29.49
CA MET A 1 -4.18 25.03 -28.54
C MET A 1 -4.49 23.57 -28.71
N SER A 2 -3.57 22.81 -29.31
CA SER A 2 -3.74 21.39 -29.59
C SER A 2 -4.02 20.61 -28.31
N ASP A 3 -5.01 19.71 -28.35
CA ASP A 3 -5.28 18.70 -27.33
C ASP A 3 -4.01 17.91 -27.04
N VAL A 4 -3.29 18.27 -25.98
CA VAL A 4 -2.17 17.47 -25.51
C VAL A 4 -2.77 16.29 -24.78
N ASP A 5 -2.80 15.13 -25.44
CA ASP A 5 -3.09 13.86 -24.80
C ASP A 5 -1.99 13.60 -23.76
N LEU A 6 -2.30 13.73 -22.46
CA LEU A 6 -1.33 13.49 -21.37
C LEU A 6 -0.73 12.07 -21.40
N ARG A 7 -1.26 11.18 -22.24
CA ARG A 7 -0.72 9.85 -22.57
C ARG A 7 0.47 9.88 -23.52
N GLU A 8 0.52 10.80 -24.49
CA GLU A 8 1.67 10.97 -25.40
C GLU A 8 2.85 11.68 -24.70
N ALA A 9 2.59 12.32 -23.55
CA ALA A 9 3.59 12.99 -22.72
C ALA A 9 4.05 12.16 -21.51
N PHE A 10 3.56 10.93 -21.33
CA PHE A 10 4.00 10.05 -20.24
C PHE A 10 5.38 9.48 -20.57
N ASP A 11 6.41 10.14 -20.06
CA ASP A 11 7.78 9.64 -20.09
C ASP A 11 8.05 8.93 -18.75
N PRO A 12 8.31 7.61 -18.74
CA PRO A 12 8.59 6.86 -17.51
C PRO A 12 9.86 7.32 -16.79
N GLY A 13 10.71 8.09 -17.46
CA GLY A 13 11.87 8.75 -16.88
C GLY A 13 11.58 10.11 -16.27
N LYS A 14 10.35 10.64 -16.39
CA LYS A 14 10.02 11.99 -15.93
C LYS A 14 8.90 12.03 -14.89
N PRO A 15 8.92 13.05 -14.01
CA PRO A 15 7.79 13.31 -13.15
C PRO A 15 6.57 13.77 -13.92
N VAL A 16 5.40 13.36 -13.44
CA VAL A 16 4.11 13.85 -13.92
C VAL A 16 3.49 14.71 -12.82
N SER A 17 3.18 15.97 -13.14
CA SER A 17 2.44 16.85 -12.25
C SER A 17 1.08 17.16 -12.85
N LEU A 18 0.02 16.78 -12.14
CA LEU A 18 -1.34 17.03 -12.61
C LEU A 18 -1.75 18.49 -12.34
N PRO A 19 -2.35 19.18 -13.33
CA PRO A 19 -2.84 20.54 -13.17
C PRO A 19 -4.25 20.56 -12.53
N ASN A 20 -4.53 19.68 -11.56
CA ASN A 20 -5.87 19.50 -11.00
C ASN A 20 -6.37 20.74 -10.24
N ARG A 21 -7.66 21.06 -10.40
CA ARG A 21 -8.38 22.18 -9.79
C ARG A 21 -9.16 21.78 -8.53
N LYS A 22 -9.35 20.47 -8.32
CA LYS A 22 -9.96 19.87 -7.13
C LYS A 22 -8.96 18.95 -6.45
N CYS A 23 -9.00 18.86 -5.13
CA CYS A 23 -8.11 18.03 -4.33
C CYS A 23 -8.13 16.58 -4.83
N ALA A 24 -6.95 16.01 -5.09
CA ALA A 24 -6.85 14.64 -5.58
C ALA A 24 -7.42 13.58 -4.60
N TYR A 25 -7.54 13.94 -3.31
CA TYR A 25 -7.96 13.02 -2.25
C TYR A 25 -9.42 13.17 -1.83
N CYS A 26 -9.90 14.39 -1.57
CA CYS A 26 -11.26 14.62 -1.08
C CYS A 26 -12.21 15.27 -2.09
N GLY A 27 -11.70 15.74 -3.24
CA GLY A 27 -12.51 16.40 -4.27
C GLY A 27 -12.92 17.84 -3.97
N GLU A 28 -12.54 18.40 -2.82
CA GLU A 28 -12.75 19.81 -2.51
C GLU A 28 -12.09 20.72 -3.55
N SER A 29 -12.76 21.82 -3.89
CA SER A 29 -12.20 22.85 -4.77
C SER A 29 -10.94 23.46 -4.16
N LEU A 30 -9.90 23.63 -4.99
CA LEU A 30 -8.62 24.14 -4.54
C LEU A 30 -8.54 25.65 -4.74
N GLU A 31 -8.31 26.38 -3.66
CA GLU A 31 -8.00 27.80 -3.70
C GLU A 31 -6.48 28.03 -3.67
N ARG A 32 -6.00 29.09 -4.32
CA ARG A 32 -4.55 29.39 -4.40
C ARG A 32 -3.86 29.42 -3.04
N ARG A 33 -4.54 29.84 -1.96
CA ARG A 33 -3.97 29.98 -0.61
C ARG A 33 -3.90 28.68 0.19
N THR A 34 -4.73 27.70 -0.13
CA THR A 34 -4.87 26.43 0.63
C THR A 34 -4.39 25.22 -0.15
N THR A 35 -4.02 25.41 -1.42
CA THR A 35 -3.45 24.39 -2.28
C THR A 35 -2.03 24.07 -1.86
N THR A 36 -1.75 22.78 -1.75
CA THR A 36 -0.40 22.24 -1.58
C THR A 36 -0.10 21.31 -2.74
N GLN A 37 1.19 21.12 -3.04
CA GLN A 37 1.64 20.11 -3.98
C GLN A 37 2.09 18.89 -3.18
N ASP A 38 1.56 17.73 -3.51
CA ASP A 38 1.90 16.48 -2.86
C ASP A 38 2.48 15.49 -3.87
N HIS A 39 3.39 14.64 -3.41
CA HIS A 39 3.83 13.47 -4.15
C HIS A 39 2.94 12.32 -3.69
N VAL A 40 2.23 11.66 -4.62
CA VAL A 40 1.33 10.55 -4.27
C VAL A 40 2.05 9.51 -3.44
N VAL A 41 3.33 9.26 -3.72
CA VAL A 41 4.26 8.58 -2.82
C VAL A 41 5.25 9.61 -2.28
N GLY A 42 5.21 9.87 -0.98
CA GLY A 42 6.01 10.90 -0.33
C GLY A 42 7.52 10.66 -0.47
N ARG A 43 8.29 11.75 -0.65
CA ARG A 43 9.76 11.66 -0.80
C ARG A 43 10.50 11.06 0.39
N ARG A 44 9.88 11.11 1.57
CA ARG A 44 10.40 10.51 2.80
C ARG A 44 9.81 9.13 3.07
N PHE A 45 8.85 8.67 2.27
CA PHE A 45 8.21 7.37 2.44
C PHE A 45 9.13 6.21 2.04
N VAL A 46 9.99 6.47 1.05
CA VAL A 46 11.01 5.57 0.49
C VAL A 46 12.42 6.09 0.78
N PRO A 47 13.48 5.28 0.57
CA PRO A 47 14.86 5.73 0.80
C PRO A 47 15.24 6.94 -0.04
N GLU A 48 16.03 7.84 0.56
CA GLU A 48 16.43 9.08 -0.09
C GLU A 48 17.18 8.83 -1.42
N GLY A 49 16.80 9.58 -2.47
CA GLY A 49 17.38 9.47 -3.81
C GLY A 49 16.77 8.40 -4.70
N THR A 50 15.94 7.50 -4.19
CA THR A 50 15.27 6.46 -5.02
C THR A 50 14.20 7.01 -5.95
N LEU A 51 13.53 8.11 -5.58
CA LEU A 51 12.56 8.78 -6.46
C LEU A 51 13.19 9.70 -7.50
N ALA A 52 14.51 9.96 -7.42
CA ALA A 52 15.18 10.81 -8.39
C ALA A 52 15.32 10.14 -9.77
N THR A 53 15.17 8.81 -9.81
CA THR A 53 15.33 7.95 -10.97
C THR A 53 13.97 7.40 -11.40
N GLY A 54 13.18 8.19 -12.13
CA GLY A 54 12.01 7.72 -12.85
C GLY A 54 10.69 8.43 -12.55
N PHE A 55 9.59 7.77 -12.92
CA PHE A 55 8.24 8.28 -12.78
C PHE A 55 7.88 8.51 -11.31
N PHE A 56 7.35 9.69 -11.02
CA PHE A 56 6.60 9.95 -9.81
C PHE A 56 5.45 10.91 -10.09
N LEU A 57 4.34 10.67 -9.40
CA LEU A 57 3.10 11.39 -9.59
C LEU A 57 2.98 12.51 -8.54
N GLN A 58 2.89 13.74 -9.02
CA GLN A 58 2.59 14.92 -8.23
C GLN A 58 1.16 15.39 -8.50
N VAL A 59 0.45 15.71 -7.43
CA VAL A 59 -0.93 16.19 -7.49
C VAL A 59 -1.09 17.41 -6.60
N LYS A 60 -2.12 18.22 -6.88
CA LYS A 60 -2.54 19.30 -5.99
C LYS A 60 -3.57 18.80 -4.98
N THR A 61 -3.42 19.22 -3.74
CA THR A 61 -4.24 18.75 -2.62
C THR A 61 -4.58 19.89 -1.68
N CYS A 62 -5.71 19.78 -0.99
CA CYS A 62 -5.96 20.66 0.15
C CYS A 62 -4.97 20.30 1.28
N ARG A 63 -4.54 21.32 2.03
CA ARG A 63 -3.61 21.15 3.15
C ARG A 63 -4.02 20.06 4.15
N PRO A 64 -5.29 19.94 4.59
CA PRO A 64 -5.70 18.90 5.53
C PRO A 64 -5.44 17.47 5.04
N CYS A 65 -5.68 17.18 3.76
CA CYS A 65 -5.41 15.84 3.22
C CYS A 65 -3.92 15.54 3.13
N ASN A 66 -3.12 16.53 2.68
CA ASN A 66 -1.67 16.39 2.59
C ASN A 66 -1.04 16.15 3.98
N ASP A 67 -1.39 16.98 4.97
CA ASP A 67 -0.86 16.86 6.33
C ASP A 67 -1.22 15.50 6.95
N ARG A 68 -2.45 15.02 6.78
CA ARG A 68 -2.88 13.69 7.27
C ARG A 68 -2.12 12.54 6.60
N LYS A 69 -1.94 12.60 5.28
CA LYS A 69 -1.15 11.61 4.55
C LYS A 69 0.31 11.63 4.99
N ALA A 70 0.93 12.81 5.09
CA ALA A 70 2.33 12.97 5.48
C ALA A 70 2.61 12.37 6.87
N VAL A 71 1.72 12.56 7.85
CA VAL A 71 1.82 11.93 9.18
C VAL A 71 1.78 10.41 9.08
N LEU A 72 0.87 9.85 8.27
CA LEU A 72 0.79 8.40 8.06
C LEU A 72 2.06 7.87 7.38
N GLU A 73 2.55 8.57 6.35
CA GLU A 73 3.76 8.20 5.62
C GLU A 73 4.99 8.21 6.52
N ASP A 74 5.18 9.24 7.34
CA ASP A 74 6.34 9.33 8.23
C ASP A 74 6.36 8.19 9.25
N ASP A 75 5.22 7.84 9.84
CA ASP A 75 5.11 6.77 10.84
C ASP A 75 5.24 5.36 10.22
N ILE A 76 4.60 5.12 9.08
CA ILE A 76 4.61 3.79 8.44
C ILE A 76 5.96 3.53 7.75
N SER A 77 6.57 4.55 7.15
CA SER A 77 7.84 4.40 6.44
C SER A 77 8.98 3.99 7.36
N ILE A 78 9.05 4.52 8.60
CA ILE A 78 10.09 4.11 9.54
C ILE A 78 9.96 2.62 9.86
N ILE A 79 8.75 2.13 10.15
CA ILE A 79 8.53 0.72 10.50
C ILE A 79 8.82 -0.19 9.31
N THR A 80 8.39 0.18 8.11
CA THR A 80 8.60 -0.64 6.89
C THR A 80 10.03 -0.62 6.36
N MET A 81 10.86 0.34 6.78
CA MET A 81 12.29 0.40 6.40
C MET A 81 13.23 -0.18 7.46
N LEU A 82 12.78 -0.38 8.71
CA LEU A 82 13.61 -0.97 9.77
C LEU A 82 14.12 -2.36 9.35
N PRO A 83 15.33 -2.74 9.80
CA PRO A 83 15.78 -4.12 9.65
C PRO A 83 14.86 -5.07 10.43
N ASP A 84 14.86 -6.33 10.05
CA ASP A 84 14.18 -7.39 10.80
C ASP A 84 14.81 -7.60 12.19
N THR A 85 14.24 -8.51 12.98
CA THR A 85 14.74 -8.84 14.34
C THR A 85 16.16 -9.42 14.34
N ARG A 86 16.68 -9.85 13.19
CA ARG A 86 18.05 -10.35 13.00
C ARG A 86 18.99 -9.23 12.52
N GLY A 87 18.50 -8.02 12.31
CA GLY A 87 19.29 -6.89 11.81
C GLY A 87 19.42 -6.83 10.28
N ASN A 88 18.71 -7.69 9.54
CA ASN A 88 18.78 -7.70 8.08
C ASN A 88 17.81 -6.69 7.49
N TYR A 89 18.30 -5.89 6.56
CA TYR A 89 17.46 -5.06 5.72
C TYR A 89 16.82 -5.88 4.61
N VAL A 90 15.65 -5.45 4.15
CA VAL A 90 14.93 -6.04 3.01
C VAL A 90 15.77 -6.11 1.73
N ARG A 91 16.71 -5.16 1.58
CA ARG A 91 17.64 -5.07 0.46
C ARG A 91 18.97 -4.53 0.96
N ASP A 92 20.06 -4.97 0.32
CA ASP A 92 21.38 -4.41 0.54
C ASP A 92 21.52 -3.06 -0.21
N ASP A 93 20.99 -1.99 0.39
CA ASP A 93 21.07 -0.63 -0.15
C ASP A 93 21.55 0.36 0.92
N GLU A 94 22.67 1.03 0.65
CA GLU A 94 23.26 2.01 1.54
C GLU A 94 22.37 3.26 1.73
N ARG A 95 21.51 3.59 0.75
CA ARG A 95 20.52 4.68 0.87
C ARG A 95 19.46 4.32 1.91
N LEU A 96 19.02 3.06 1.96
CA LEU A 96 18.07 2.56 2.96
C LEU A 96 18.66 2.65 4.36
N ARG A 97 19.88 2.12 4.57
CA ARG A 97 20.58 2.15 5.86
C ARG A 97 20.74 3.58 6.39
N ARG A 98 21.19 4.51 5.53
CA ARG A 98 21.33 5.93 5.89
C ARG A 98 19.99 6.58 6.23
N THR A 99 18.93 6.28 5.46
CA THR A 99 17.58 6.81 5.71
C THR A 99 17.06 6.34 7.06
N VAL A 100 17.23 5.05 7.37
CA VAL A 100 16.82 4.46 8.64
C VAL A 100 17.62 5.04 9.80
N ALA A 101 18.95 5.14 9.69
CA ALA A 101 19.81 5.75 10.71
C ALA A 101 19.47 7.22 10.97
N ARG A 102 18.98 7.95 9.96
CA ARG A 102 18.51 9.34 10.11
C ARG A 102 17.15 9.40 10.81
N LYS A 103 16.18 8.58 10.37
CA LYS A 103 14.80 8.60 10.92
C LYS A 103 14.71 8.02 12.33
N SER A 104 15.50 6.99 12.64
CA SER A 104 15.48 6.29 13.93
C SER A 104 15.90 7.16 15.12
N LYS A 105 16.68 8.23 14.89
CA LYS A 105 17.15 9.15 15.93
C LYS A 105 16.05 10.01 16.56
N GLY A 106 14.91 10.18 15.90
CA GLY A 106 13.83 11.07 16.37
C GLY A 106 12.41 10.56 16.16
N ALA A 107 12.22 9.45 15.43
CA ALA A 107 10.90 8.88 15.23
C ALA A 107 10.43 8.19 16.52
N ILE A 108 9.34 8.69 17.11
CA ILE A 108 8.66 8.07 18.25
C ILE A 108 7.47 7.29 17.70
N SER A 109 7.38 5.99 17.99
CA SER A 109 6.22 5.17 17.68
C SER A 109 5.00 5.69 18.46
N PRO A 110 3.89 6.05 17.79
CA PRO A 110 2.68 6.51 18.47
C PRO A 110 2.08 5.43 19.39
N ALA A 111 2.20 4.15 19.02
CA ALA A 111 1.64 3.03 19.77
C ALA A 111 2.36 2.79 21.10
N THR A 112 3.70 2.88 21.10
CA THR A 112 4.51 2.56 22.29
C THR A 112 5.03 3.80 23.02
N ARG A 113 4.94 4.99 22.39
CA ARG A 113 5.57 6.25 22.82
C ARG A 113 7.09 6.14 23.05
N ARG A 114 7.73 5.13 22.46
CA ARG A 114 9.19 4.92 22.45
C ARG A 114 9.77 5.26 21.09
N LEU A 115 11.08 5.43 20.99
CA LEU A 115 11.75 5.53 19.70
C LEU A 115 11.39 4.31 18.85
N ALA A 116 11.01 4.49 17.59
CA ALA A 116 10.57 3.41 16.71
C ALA A 116 11.61 2.27 16.63
N ALA A 117 12.90 2.59 16.70
CA ALA A 117 14.00 1.62 16.76
C ALA A 117 14.10 0.84 18.08
N GLN A 118 13.37 1.24 19.11
CA GLN A 118 13.26 0.61 20.43
C GLN A 118 11.83 0.10 20.72
N SER A 119 10.92 0.25 19.76
CA SER A 119 9.49 -0.07 19.90
C SER A 119 9.18 -1.54 19.64
N TYR A 120 10.12 -2.43 19.92
CA TYR A 120 9.83 -3.85 19.87
C TYR A 120 8.88 -4.22 21.01
N ASN A 121 7.84 -4.98 20.68
CA ASN A 121 6.84 -5.42 21.64
C ASN A 121 7.36 -6.69 22.33
N LYS A 122 7.64 -6.58 23.64
CA LYS A 122 7.94 -7.74 24.48
C LYS A 122 6.62 -8.40 24.87
N ILE A 123 6.37 -9.60 24.37
CA ILE A 123 5.21 -10.41 24.72
C ILE A 123 5.69 -11.45 25.72
N ASP A 124 5.34 -11.24 26.99
CA ASP A 124 5.59 -12.21 28.06
C ASP A 124 4.28 -12.99 28.29
N THR A 125 4.29 -14.31 28.04
CA THR A 125 3.12 -15.18 28.29
C THR A 125 3.55 -16.32 29.19
N SER A 126 2.84 -16.48 30.31
CA SER A 126 3.03 -17.60 31.24
C SER A 126 1.90 -18.61 31.03
N ILE A 127 2.25 -19.81 30.57
CA ILE A 127 1.31 -20.91 30.36
C ILE A 127 1.47 -21.88 31.53
N PRO A 128 0.43 -22.06 32.39
CA PRO A 128 0.49 -23.07 33.43
C PRO A 128 0.41 -24.47 32.80
N ILE A 129 1.40 -25.32 33.06
CA ILE A 129 1.50 -26.68 32.48
C ILE A 129 0.97 -27.76 33.45
N GLY A 130 0.39 -27.35 34.58
CA GLY A 130 -0.03 -28.24 35.66
C GLY A 130 1.08 -28.56 36.66
N GLY A 131 0.72 -29.09 37.83
CA GLY A 131 1.69 -29.52 38.85
C GLY A 131 2.52 -28.41 39.50
N GLY A 132 2.06 -27.16 39.46
CA GLY A 132 2.81 -26.00 39.97
C GLY A 132 3.92 -25.50 39.04
N VAL A 133 4.03 -26.05 37.83
CA VAL A 133 4.99 -25.62 36.81
C VAL A 133 4.32 -24.62 35.86
N SER A 134 5.02 -23.53 35.57
CA SER A 134 4.62 -22.56 34.54
C SER A 134 5.74 -22.37 33.53
N LEU A 135 5.35 -22.17 32.28
CA LEU A 135 6.26 -21.91 31.17
C LEU A 135 6.11 -20.45 30.75
N THR A 136 7.16 -19.66 30.97
CA THR A 136 7.19 -18.27 30.53
C THR A 136 7.90 -18.18 29.19
N TYR A 137 7.16 -17.80 28.15
CA TYR A 137 7.72 -17.41 26.88
C TYR A 137 7.83 -15.89 26.81
N SER A 138 8.98 -15.42 26.33
CA SER A 138 9.23 -14.00 26.08
C SER A 138 9.61 -13.83 24.62
N CYS A 139 8.76 -13.14 23.86
CA CYS A 139 8.96 -12.88 22.45
C CYS A 139 9.16 -11.38 22.22
N VAL A 140 10.03 -11.01 21.28
CA VAL A 140 10.26 -9.62 20.88
C VAL A 140 9.70 -9.47 19.46
N ALA A 141 8.54 -8.83 19.33
CA ALA A 141 7.89 -8.58 18.05
C ALA A 141 8.27 -7.20 17.50
N MET A 142 8.25 -7.06 16.17
CA MET A 142 8.42 -5.76 15.51
C MET A 142 7.35 -4.77 15.98
N PRO A 143 7.61 -3.45 15.88
CA PRO A 143 6.58 -2.45 16.12
C PRO A 143 5.35 -2.75 15.24
N THR A 144 4.20 -2.97 15.87
CA THR A 144 2.97 -3.28 15.15
C THR A 144 2.37 -2.02 14.53
N LEU A 145 1.94 -2.13 13.28
CA LEU A 145 1.19 -1.09 12.61
C LEU A 145 -0.29 -1.23 12.95
N GLU A 146 -0.95 -0.13 13.25
CA GLU A 146 -2.39 -0.10 13.45
C GLU A 146 -3.12 -0.23 12.10
N ASP A 147 -4.00 -1.23 11.98
CA ASP A 147 -4.70 -1.58 10.74
C ASP A 147 -5.41 -0.38 10.09
N GLN A 148 -6.07 0.47 10.89
CA GLN A 148 -6.77 1.64 10.39
C GLN A 148 -5.81 2.64 9.74
N ARG A 149 -4.59 2.78 10.27
CA ARG A 149 -3.58 3.69 9.72
C ARG A 149 -3.01 3.15 8.41
N VAL A 150 -2.76 1.83 8.35
CA VAL A 150 -2.33 1.14 7.14
C VAL A 150 -3.39 1.27 6.04
N ALA A 151 -4.64 0.93 6.34
CA ALA A 151 -5.76 1.07 5.41
C ALA A 151 -5.93 2.51 4.92
N ARG A 152 -5.77 3.50 5.81
CA ARG A 152 -5.90 4.93 5.45
C ARG A 152 -4.77 5.41 4.55
N LEU A 153 -3.53 5.00 4.79
CA LEU A 153 -2.43 5.34 3.89
C LEU A 153 -2.59 4.65 2.53
N ALA A 154 -2.99 3.37 2.53
CA ALA A 154 -3.30 2.66 1.29
C ALA A 154 -4.39 3.37 0.49
N TYR A 155 -5.46 3.85 1.15
CA TYR A 155 -6.48 4.68 0.52
C TYR A 155 -5.89 5.91 -0.17
N TYR A 156 -5.02 6.68 0.50
CA TYR A 156 -4.40 7.86 -0.11
C TYR A 156 -3.58 7.52 -1.35
N HIS A 157 -2.78 6.44 -1.31
CA HIS A 157 -2.00 5.99 -2.46
C HIS A 157 -2.91 5.58 -3.62
N VAL A 158 -3.86 4.67 -3.37
CA VAL A 158 -4.79 4.16 -4.40
C VAL A 158 -5.69 5.27 -4.95
N GLN A 159 -6.17 6.19 -4.12
CA GLN A 159 -6.93 7.37 -4.53
C GLN A 159 -6.08 8.30 -5.41
N GLY A 160 -4.80 8.50 -5.11
CA GLY A 160 -3.91 9.31 -5.93
C GLY A 160 -3.76 8.75 -7.35
N PHE A 161 -3.53 7.44 -7.48
CA PHE A 161 -3.46 6.78 -8.79
C PHE A 161 -4.83 6.68 -9.49
N THR A 162 -5.92 6.54 -8.73
CA THR A 162 -7.29 6.61 -9.26
C THR A 162 -7.58 8.00 -9.85
N HIS A 163 -7.18 9.06 -9.17
CA HIS A 163 -7.32 10.43 -9.67
C HIS A 163 -6.49 10.63 -10.95
N PHE A 164 -5.27 10.09 -10.99
CA PHE A 164 -4.42 10.16 -12.17
C PHE A 164 -5.01 9.45 -13.39
N ARG A 165 -5.43 8.18 -13.24
CA ARG A 165 -5.90 7.36 -14.36
C ARG A 165 -7.18 7.90 -15.01
N SER A 166 -7.98 8.62 -14.23
CA SER A 166 -9.28 9.16 -14.65
C SER A 166 -9.24 10.67 -14.83
N PHE A 167 -8.05 11.26 -14.90
CA PHE A 167 -7.87 12.70 -14.99
C PHE A 167 -8.42 13.25 -16.31
N ASP A 168 -9.39 14.15 -16.20
CA ASP A 168 -9.94 14.90 -17.31
C ASP A 168 -9.32 16.31 -17.31
N ILE A 169 -8.63 16.66 -18.39
CA ILE A 169 -7.92 17.93 -18.54
C ILE A 169 -8.89 19.11 -18.61
N GLU A 170 -10.01 18.95 -19.31
CA GLU A 170 -11.00 20.01 -19.50
C GLU A 170 -11.70 20.33 -18.18
N ARG A 171 -12.10 19.28 -17.45
CA ARG A 171 -12.69 19.41 -16.11
C ARG A 171 -11.66 19.80 -15.05
N GLY A 172 -10.38 19.47 -15.30
CA GLY A 172 -9.27 19.72 -14.41
C GLY A 172 -9.34 18.84 -13.15
N HIS A 173 -9.89 17.64 -13.22
CA HIS A 173 -9.89 16.70 -12.11
C HIS A 173 -10.06 15.26 -12.59
N GLY A 174 -9.53 14.31 -11.82
CA GLY A 174 -9.89 12.89 -11.92
C GLY A 174 -11.10 12.52 -11.07
N GLY A 175 -11.40 11.23 -11.07
CA GLY A 175 -12.39 10.60 -10.21
C GLY A 175 -11.91 10.36 -8.77
N TRP A 176 -12.86 10.02 -7.92
CA TRP A 176 -12.65 9.67 -6.53
C TRP A 176 -13.36 8.36 -6.20
N LEU A 177 -12.71 7.55 -5.38
CA LEU A 177 -13.31 6.39 -4.73
C LEU A 177 -14.37 6.90 -3.77
N GLN A 178 -15.61 6.41 -3.88
CA GLN A 178 -16.67 6.87 -3.01
C GLN A 178 -16.47 6.32 -1.58
N PRO A 179 -16.98 7.03 -0.55
CA PRO A 179 -17.05 6.47 0.79
C PRO A 179 -17.77 5.11 0.79
N GLY A 180 -17.21 4.13 1.48
CA GLY A 180 -17.74 2.76 1.51
C GLY A 180 -17.40 1.93 0.27
N GLU A 181 -16.79 2.50 -0.77
CA GLU A 181 -16.32 1.76 -1.93
C GLU A 181 -14.94 1.11 -1.75
N PHE A 182 -14.15 1.52 -0.76
CA PHE A 182 -12.80 1.02 -0.54
C PHE A 182 -12.74 -0.01 0.60
N LEU A 183 -12.29 -1.23 0.31
CA LEU A 183 -12.14 -2.31 1.28
C LEU A 183 -10.68 -2.76 1.32
N THR A 184 -10.06 -2.73 2.51
CA THR A 184 -8.78 -3.39 2.77
C THR A 184 -9.04 -4.82 3.23
N LEU A 185 -8.46 -5.80 2.54
CA LEU A 185 -8.63 -7.22 2.87
C LEU A 185 -7.59 -7.71 3.87
N GLY A 186 -6.41 -7.07 3.88
CA GLY A 186 -5.33 -7.39 4.80
C GLY A 186 -4.07 -6.61 4.48
N HIS A 187 -3.11 -6.70 5.40
CA HIS A 187 -1.72 -6.31 5.17
C HIS A 187 -0.79 -7.38 5.71
N LEU A 188 0.29 -7.67 4.98
CA LEU A 188 1.17 -8.80 5.23
C LEU A 188 2.64 -8.38 5.10
N THR A 189 3.46 -8.86 6.03
CA THR A 189 4.92 -8.74 5.98
C THR A 189 5.51 -9.69 4.93
N ARG A 190 6.75 -9.42 4.51
CA ARG A 190 7.46 -10.24 3.52
C ARG A 190 7.55 -11.72 3.91
N GLU A 191 7.69 -11.99 5.21
CA GLU A 191 7.73 -13.34 5.77
C GLU A 191 6.43 -14.13 5.55
N ASP A 192 5.32 -13.46 5.27
CA ASP A 192 4.00 -14.06 5.10
C ASP A 192 3.36 -13.80 3.73
N TRP A 193 4.14 -13.47 2.70
CA TRP A 193 3.59 -13.24 1.37
C TRP A 193 3.02 -14.51 0.69
N GLY A 194 3.35 -15.70 1.18
CA GLY A 194 2.74 -16.97 0.80
C GLY A 194 1.43 -17.27 1.53
N ASN A 195 0.88 -16.33 2.30
CA ASN A 195 -0.41 -16.47 2.98
C ASN A 195 -1.51 -16.97 2.01
N PRO A 196 -2.26 -18.03 2.36
CA PRO A 196 -3.28 -18.59 1.47
C PRO A 196 -4.32 -17.57 0.97
N ARG A 197 -4.68 -16.59 1.79
CA ARG A 197 -5.63 -15.52 1.43
C ARG A 197 -5.04 -14.58 0.37
N LEU A 198 -3.77 -14.18 0.50
CA LEU A 198 -3.08 -13.38 -0.50
C LEU A 198 -2.87 -14.16 -1.80
N MET A 199 -2.50 -15.43 -1.71
CA MET A 199 -2.32 -16.29 -2.89
C MET A 199 -3.63 -16.49 -3.65
N ALA A 200 -4.73 -16.76 -2.93
CA ALA A 200 -6.06 -16.87 -3.54
C ALA A 200 -6.53 -15.54 -4.15
N PHE A 201 -6.31 -14.41 -3.46
CA PHE A 201 -6.59 -13.08 -3.98
C PHE A 201 -5.84 -12.84 -5.29
N THR A 202 -4.52 -13.08 -5.30
CA THR A 202 -3.65 -12.89 -6.47
C THR A 202 -4.11 -13.76 -7.64
N ALA A 203 -4.38 -15.05 -7.39
CA ALA A 203 -4.88 -15.96 -8.42
C ALA A 203 -6.22 -15.52 -9.01
N ALA A 204 -7.15 -15.04 -8.17
CA ALA A 204 -8.48 -14.63 -8.59
C ALA A 204 -8.49 -13.30 -9.36
N THR A 205 -7.58 -12.38 -9.05
CA THR A 205 -7.50 -11.05 -9.69
C THR A 205 -6.53 -10.99 -10.86
N ARG A 206 -5.58 -11.93 -10.97
CA ARG A 206 -4.65 -12.01 -12.10
C ARG A 206 -5.29 -12.01 -13.49
N PRO A 207 -6.42 -12.69 -13.78
CA PRO A 207 -7.04 -12.61 -15.10
C PRO A 207 -7.79 -11.28 -15.35
N TRP A 208 -7.91 -10.40 -14.35
CA TRP A 208 -8.62 -9.13 -14.49
C TRP A 208 -7.82 -8.15 -15.35
N GLU A 209 -8.53 -7.22 -15.99
CA GLU A 209 -7.91 -6.20 -16.85
C GLU A 209 -7.06 -5.28 -15.98
N PRO A 210 -5.74 -5.24 -16.15
CA PRO A 210 -4.92 -4.31 -15.41
C PRO A 210 -5.21 -2.87 -15.86
N VAL A 211 -5.25 -1.93 -14.92
CA VAL A 211 -5.68 -0.54 -15.17
C VAL A 211 -4.60 0.47 -14.79
N CYS A 212 -3.82 0.17 -13.75
CA CYS A 212 -2.71 1.00 -13.35
C CYS A 212 -1.69 0.12 -12.62
N THR A 213 -0.50 -0.02 -13.20
CA THR A 213 0.62 -0.71 -12.55
C THR A 213 1.81 0.22 -12.51
N ALA A 214 2.40 0.40 -11.34
CA ALA A 214 3.53 1.29 -11.14
C ALA A 214 4.56 0.64 -10.21
N ILE A 215 5.81 0.56 -10.67
CA ILE A 215 6.96 0.26 -9.83
C ILE A 215 7.78 1.54 -9.77
N LEU A 216 7.87 2.11 -8.57
CA LEU A 216 8.51 3.39 -8.29
C LEU A 216 9.64 3.22 -7.29
N ALA A 217 10.48 4.26 -7.22
CA ALA A 217 11.54 4.35 -6.23
C ALA A 217 12.46 3.13 -6.24
N ASP A 218 13.02 2.74 -7.39
CA ASP A 218 13.82 1.51 -7.55
C ASP A 218 13.13 0.25 -6.99
N GLY A 219 11.80 0.21 -7.05
CA GLY A 219 10.98 -0.88 -6.52
C GLY A 219 10.76 -0.87 -5.01
N TYR A 220 11.11 0.20 -4.29
CA TYR A 220 10.68 0.42 -2.90
C TYR A 220 9.19 0.73 -2.79
N PHE A 221 8.53 1.09 -3.89
CA PHE A 221 7.09 1.21 -3.93
C PHE A 221 6.54 0.48 -5.15
N ARG A 222 5.59 -0.42 -4.94
CA ARG A 222 4.85 -1.07 -6.03
C ARG A 222 3.37 -0.80 -5.86
N HIS A 223 2.67 -0.66 -6.96
CA HIS A 223 1.24 -0.48 -7.00
C HIS A 223 0.65 -1.23 -8.19
N GLU A 224 -0.48 -1.87 -7.96
CA GLU A 224 -1.31 -2.47 -8.99
C GLU A 224 -2.79 -2.15 -8.74
N MET A 225 -3.53 -1.92 -9.82
CA MET A 225 -4.98 -1.92 -9.88
C MET A 225 -5.43 -2.77 -11.06
N ARG A 226 -6.40 -3.65 -10.84
CA ARG A 226 -7.00 -4.46 -11.91
C ARG A 226 -8.52 -4.40 -11.81
N ARG A 227 -9.23 -4.33 -12.93
CA ARG A 227 -10.69 -4.28 -13.01
C ARG A 227 -11.24 -5.60 -13.52
N LYS A 228 -12.21 -6.15 -12.80
CA LYS A 228 -12.92 -7.35 -13.21
C LYS A 228 -13.65 -7.08 -14.53
N PRO A 229 -13.53 -7.96 -15.55
CA PRO A 229 -14.26 -7.81 -16.80
C PRO A 229 -15.77 -7.69 -16.54
N ASP A 230 -16.42 -6.79 -17.29
CA ASP A 230 -17.88 -6.54 -17.23
C ASP A 230 -18.43 -6.18 -15.84
N SER A 231 -17.58 -5.64 -14.96
CA SER A 231 -17.95 -5.20 -13.62
C SER A 231 -17.23 -3.91 -13.23
N GLU A 232 -17.81 -3.19 -12.26
CA GLU A 232 -17.17 -2.04 -11.60
C GLU A 232 -16.24 -2.48 -10.45
N LEU A 233 -16.28 -3.76 -10.07
CA LEU A 233 -15.37 -4.34 -9.09
C LEU A 233 -13.93 -4.29 -9.61
N ALA A 234 -13.04 -3.85 -8.73
CA ALA A 234 -11.62 -3.82 -9.01
C ALA A 234 -10.81 -4.19 -7.77
N SER A 235 -9.63 -4.70 -8.02
CA SER A 235 -8.63 -5.03 -7.03
C SER A 235 -7.57 -3.94 -7.02
N TRP A 236 -6.94 -3.80 -5.86
CA TRP A 236 -5.78 -2.94 -5.70
C TRP A 236 -4.78 -3.62 -4.76
N ALA A 237 -3.51 -3.35 -5.01
CA ALA A 237 -2.42 -3.74 -4.13
C ALA A 237 -1.35 -2.64 -4.11
N VAL A 238 -0.70 -2.51 -2.96
CA VAL A 238 0.49 -1.68 -2.78
C VAL A 238 1.54 -2.44 -1.99
N GLU A 239 2.81 -2.27 -2.36
CA GLU A 239 3.96 -2.76 -1.61
C GLU A 239 4.79 -1.57 -1.12
N TRP A 240 5.09 -1.55 0.16
CA TRP A 240 5.85 -0.49 0.82
C TRP A 240 7.19 -1.03 1.28
N ASN A 241 8.23 -0.39 0.76
CA ASN A 241 9.63 -0.62 1.06
C ASN A 241 10.09 -2.08 0.91
N GLY A 242 9.40 -2.87 0.08
CA GLY A 242 9.64 -4.31 -0.07
C GLY A 242 9.29 -5.16 1.16
N ARG A 243 8.67 -4.55 2.19
CA ARG A 243 8.44 -5.16 3.50
C ARG A 243 6.99 -5.46 3.77
N LEU A 244 6.08 -4.54 3.43
CA LEU A 244 4.66 -4.65 3.73
C LEU A 244 3.85 -4.59 2.44
N ARG A 245 2.94 -5.55 2.26
CA ARG A 245 1.90 -5.51 1.24
C ARG A 245 0.58 -5.15 1.86
N VAL A 246 -0.19 -4.31 1.19
CA VAL A 246 -1.57 -4.00 1.54
C VAL A 246 -2.41 -4.22 0.30
N PHE A 247 -3.50 -4.95 0.42
CA PHE A 247 -4.31 -5.33 -0.73
C PHE A 247 -5.79 -5.29 -0.38
N GLY A 248 -6.60 -5.14 -1.42
CA GLY A 248 -8.02 -5.07 -1.24
C GLY A 248 -8.81 -4.90 -2.53
N LEU A 249 -10.05 -4.47 -2.34
CA LEU A 249 -11.01 -4.26 -3.43
C LEU A 249 -11.57 -2.85 -3.36
N TYR A 250 -12.07 -2.37 -4.49
CA TYR A 250 -13.05 -1.30 -4.51
C TYR A 250 -14.15 -1.54 -5.55
N GLY A 251 -15.30 -0.90 -5.39
CA GLY A 251 -16.49 -1.11 -6.23
C GLY A 251 -17.73 -1.55 -5.44
N PRO A 252 -18.76 -2.11 -6.12
CA PRO A 252 -20.06 -2.44 -5.53
C PRO A 252 -19.97 -3.39 -4.32
N ALA A 253 -20.73 -3.10 -3.27
CA ALA A 253 -20.65 -3.84 -2.00
C ALA A 253 -20.97 -5.34 -2.16
N GLU A 254 -22.04 -5.68 -2.86
CA GLU A 254 -22.49 -7.07 -3.08
C GLU A 254 -21.40 -7.91 -3.77
N GLU A 255 -20.80 -7.39 -4.84
CA GLU A 255 -19.73 -8.11 -5.56
C GLU A 255 -18.47 -8.27 -4.72
N ARG A 256 -18.11 -7.25 -3.90
CA ARG A 256 -16.97 -7.37 -2.98
C ARG A 256 -17.23 -8.40 -1.90
N GLU A 257 -18.41 -8.40 -1.30
CA GLU A 257 -18.77 -9.35 -0.25
C GLU A 257 -18.77 -10.79 -0.77
N ALA A 258 -19.33 -11.01 -1.98
CA ALA A 258 -19.25 -12.29 -2.66
C ALA A 258 -17.80 -12.72 -2.93
N PHE A 259 -16.94 -11.80 -3.37
CA PHE A 259 -15.50 -12.08 -3.56
C PHE A 259 -14.81 -12.44 -2.24
N VAL A 260 -15.06 -11.67 -1.17
CA VAL A 260 -14.48 -11.91 0.17
C VAL A 260 -14.90 -13.26 0.72
N ALA A 261 -16.17 -13.64 0.56
CA ALA A 261 -16.70 -14.92 1.00
C ALA A 261 -16.09 -16.13 0.28
N ALA A 262 -15.63 -15.92 -0.96
CA ALA A 262 -14.95 -16.96 -1.75
C ALA A 262 -13.46 -17.11 -1.40
N LEU A 263 -12.85 -16.13 -0.70
CA LEU A 263 -11.46 -16.24 -0.25
C LEU A 263 -11.34 -17.24 0.91
N PRO A 264 -10.23 -17.99 0.99
CA PRO A 264 -9.99 -18.85 2.14
C PRO A 264 -9.96 -18.01 3.41
N GLN A 265 -10.60 -18.55 4.46
CA GLN A 265 -10.48 -18.00 5.80
C GLN A 265 -9.09 -18.31 6.35
N GLU A 266 -8.52 -17.36 7.08
CA GLU A 266 -7.24 -17.59 7.73
C GLU A 266 -7.41 -18.64 8.83
N GLN A 267 -6.61 -19.70 8.77
CA GLN A 267 -6.54 -20.66 9.85
C GLN A 267 -5.64 -20.09 10.93
N VAL A 268 -6.19 -19.94 12.12
CA VAL A 268 -5.49 -19.47 13.31
C VAL A 268 -5.54 -20.59 14.33
N ASP A 269 -4.38 -20.94 14.88
CA ASP A 269 -4.26 -21.91 15.94
C ASP A 269 -4.42 -21.20 17.28
N PHE A 270 -5.17 -21.79 18.22
CA PHE A 270 -5.31 -21.26 19.57
C PHE A 270 -4.41 -22.07 20.51
N ALA A 271 -3.41 -21.42 21.11
CA ALA A 271 -2.59 -22.07 22.15
C ALA A 271 -3.40 -22.29 23.44
N TRP A 272 -4.32 -21.35 23.73
CA TRP A 272 -5.35 -21.48 24.75
C TRP A 272 -6.49 -20.51 24.44
N GLY A 273 -7.69 -20.83 24.92
CA GLY A 273 -8.86 -19.96 24.77
C GLY A 273 -9.57 -20.09 23.42
N ASP A 274 -10.30 -19.04 23.05
CA ASP A 274 -11.07 -18.95 21.81
C ASP A 274 -10.92 -17.57 21.14
N THR A 275 -11.74 -17.29 20.13
CA THR A 275 -11.75 -16.02 19.39
C THR A 275 -12.07 -14.80 20.26
N THR A 276 -12.62 -15.00 21.45
CA THR A 276 -13.07 -13.94 22.37
C THR A 276 -12.04 -13.72 23.47
N ASN A 277 -11.41 -14.79 23.95
CA ASN A 277 -10.41 -14.72 25.00
C ASN A 277 -9.41 -15.87 24.85
N GLY A 278 -8.24 -15.58 24.29
CA GLY A 278 -7.23 -16.59 24.04
C GLY A 278 -5.93 -16.02 23.48
N PHE A 279 -4.92 -16.89 23.39
CA PHE A 279 -3.72 -16.62 22.62
C PHE A 279 -3.82 -17.38 21.30
N ALA A 280 -3.96 -16.63 20.22
CA ALA A 280 -4.04 -17.16 18.88
C ALA A 280 -2.72 -16.87 18.15
N TRP A 281 -2.25 -17.82 17.35
CA TRP A 281 -1.04 -17.69 16.55
C TRP A 281 -1.26 -18.34 15.19
N ARG A 282 -0.46 -17.93 14.23
CA ARG A 282 -0.42 -18.54 12.90
C ARG A 282 1.03 -18.55 12.43
N THR A 283 1.40 -19.62 11.74
CA THR A 283 2.71 -19.71 11.10
C THR A 283 2.71 -18.86 9.84
N GLU A 284 3.67 -17.94 9.76
CA GLU A 284 3.92 -17.15 8.55
C GLU A 284 4.40 -18.06 7.42
N THR A 285 3.85 -17.86 6.21
CA THR A 285 4.18 -18.66 5.03
C THR A 285 4.97 -17.79 4.05
N PRO A 286 6.28 -17.99 3.89
CA PRO A 286 7.06 -17.22 2.92
C PRO A 286 6.75 -17.69 1.48
N ILE A 287 7.06 -16.83 0.52
CA ILE A 287 7.00 -17.14 -0.91
C ILE A 287 8.35 -16.87 -1.56
N THR A 288 8.68 -17.62 -2.62
CA THR A 288 9.87 -17.34 -3.42
C THR A 288 9.60 -16.16 -4.37
N ASP A 289 10.65 -15.42 -4.77
CA ASP A 289 10.49 -14.34 -5.74
C ASP A 289 9.99 -14.86 -7.12
N ALA A 290 10.18 -16.14 -7.45
CA ALA A 290 9.71 -16.75 -8.69
C ALA A 290 8.20 -17.08 -8.68
N ASP A 291 7.64 -17.32 -7.50
CA ASP A 291 6.22 -17.61 -7.30
C ASP A 291 5.40 -16.35 -6.99
N ASP A 292 6.08 -15.23 -6.73
CA ASP A 292 5.46 -13.94 -6.43
C ASP A 292 4.95 -13.24 -7.70
N ARG A 293 3.63 -13.33 -7.91
CA ARG A 293 2.95 -12.82 -9.11
C ARG A 293 2.07 -11.59 -8.87
N LEU A 294 2.12 -11.00 -7.67
CA LEU A 294 1.24 -9.88 -7.31
C LEU A 294 1.57 -8.59 -8.07
N PHE A 295 2.83 -8.37 -8.44
CA PHE A 295 3.26 -7.15 -9.15
C PHE A 295 3.97 -7.48 -10.47
N ASP A 296 3.47 -8.48 -11.19
CA ASP A 296 3.97 -8.82 -12.52
C ASP A 296 3.75 -7.63 -13.46
N LEU A 297 4.84 -6.99 -13.88
CA LEU A 297 4.79 -6.09 -15.04
C LEU A 297 4.89 -6.94 -16.30
N PRO A 298 4.10 -6.64 -17.36
CA PRO A 298 4.42 -7.18 -18.67
C PRO A 298 5.83 -6.76 -19.09
N GLU A 299 6.53 -7.68 -19.75
CA GLU A 299 7.94 -7.53 -20.11
C GLU A 299 8.16 -6.36 -21.09
N ASP A 300 7.22 -6.13 -22.02
CA ASP A 300 7.20 -4.95 -22.89
C ASP A 300 6.50 -3.76 -22.21
N TRP A 301 7.12 -2.60 -22.30
CA TRP A 301 6.53 -1.33 -21.87
C TRP A 301 5.26 -0.98 -22.67
N ASN A 302 5.21 -1.33 -23.96
CA ASN A 302 4.03 -1.10 -24.80
C ASN A 302 2.84 -1.97 -24.39
N ASP A 303 3.10 -3.09 -23.73
CA ASP A 303 2.09 -3.97 -23.15
C ASP A 303 1.70 -3.53 -21.73
N ARG A 304 2.36 -2.49 -21.17
CA ARG A 304 2.02 -1.99 -19.83
C ARG A 304 0.66 -1.31 -19.85
N PRO A 305 -0.27 -1.78 -19.03
CA PRO A 305 -1.63 -1.30 -18.98
C PRO A 305 -1.69 -0.05 -18.10
N LEU A 306 -1.17 1.06 -18.61
CA LEU A 306 -1.91 2.29 -18.41
C LEU A 306 -3.09 2.14 -19.37
N ALA A 307 -4.19 1.53 -18.89
CA ALA A 307 -5.34 1.20 -19.73
C ALA A 307 -5.61 2.38 -20.66
N SER A 308 -5.72 2.12 -21.97
CA SER A 308 -6.24 3.12 -22.90
C SER A 308 -7.48 3.71 -22.23
N PRO A 309 -7.46 5.00 -21.87
CA PRO A 309 -8.54 5.57 -21.10
C PRO A 309 -9.87 5.24 -21.73
N HIS A 310 -10.81 4.86 -20.88
CA HIS A 310 -12.17 4.43 -21.22
C HIS A 310 -12.92 5.40 -22.15
N TRP A 311 -12.44 6.63 -22.34
CA TRP A 311 -12.93 7.58 -23.34
C TRP A 311 -12.39 7.36 -24.78
N ARG A 312 -11.60 6.30 -25.04
CA ARG A 312 -11.22 5.82 -26.38
C ARG A 312 -12.16 4.75 -26.95
N ARG A 313 -13.27 4.41 -26.30
CA ARG A 313 -14.35 3.70 -27.02
C ARG A 313 -15.05 4.73 -27.91
N PRO A 314 -15.04 4.59 -29.25
CA PRO A 314 -15.96 5.34 -30.08
C PRO A 314 -17.36 5.07 -29.52
N LYS A 315 -18.18 6.10 -29.35
CA LYS A 315 -19.62 5.86 -29.21
C LYS A 315 -20.03 5.03 -30.43
N ALA A 316 -20.53 3.81 -30.17
CA ALA A 316 -21.31 3.09 -31.17
C ALA A 316 -22.57 3.90 -31.49
#